data_AF-A0ABD1JMW7-F1
#
_entry.id   AF-A0ABD1JMW7-F1
#
_cell.length_a   1.000
_cell.length_b   1.000
_cell.length_c   1.000
_cell.angle_alpha   90.00
_cell.angle_beta   90.00
_cell.angle_gamma   90.00
#
_symmetry.space_group_name_H-M   'P 1'
#
loop_
_entity.id
_entity.type
_entity.pdbx_description
1 polymer ?
#
loop_
_entity_poly.entity_id
_entity_poly.type
_entity_poly.pdbx_seq_one_letter_code
_entity_poly.pdbx_strand_id
1 'polypeptide(L)'
;MKREIAAVVFFLKRLIRIAGKVDPEKVEAFVERLMIALQDKYRGHWYADSPSKGQAFRCIRINSSQRVDPELMRACQESGVQYADLGLPRELTLWVDPGEVVCRYGERRPAFTIASFSGERSTNEIDATKKVISAVENIIANNHGIPSSEGGGGGQRRSVPTYTRRSSQLTNICTPARQRQSFSGPIDTESVVKLNSL
;
A
#
# COMPACT_ATOMS: atom_id res chain seq x y z
N MET A 1 -1.11 -13.85 0.57
CA MET A 1 -0.72 -12.42 0.66
C MET A 1 0.50 -12.05 -0.19
N LYS A 2 1.59 -12.84 -0.19
CA LYS A 2 2.80 -12.48 -0.97
C LYS A 2 2.54 -12.27 -2.46
N ARG A 3 1.79 -13.18 -3.09
CA ARG A 3 1.46 -13.11 -4.52
C ARG A 3 0.58 -11.91 -4.85
N GLU A 4 -0.36 -11.60 -3.96
CA GLU A 4 -1.28 -10.48 -4.08
C GLU A 4 -0.55 -9.14 -3.92
N ILE A 5 0.35 -9.03 -2.94
CA ILE A 5 1.23 -7.85 -2.79
C ILE A 5 2.10 -7.68 -4.03
N ALA A 6 2.70 -8.76 -4.55
CA ALA A 6 3.52 -8.71 -5.75
C ALA A 6 2.75 -8.19 -6.98
N ALA A 7 1.50 -8.63 -7.17
CA ALA A 7 0.64 -8.14 -8.25
C ALA A 7 0.33 -6.64 -8.10
N VAL A 8 0.05 -6.18 -6.88
CA VAL A 8 -0.20 -4.76 -6.58
C VAL A 8 1.03 -3.91 -6.90
N VAL A 9 2.21 -4.29 -6.42
CA VAL A 9 3.42 -3.48 -6.66
C VAL A 9 3.85 -3.51 -8.11
N PHE A 10 3.68 -4.62 -8.81
CA PHE A 10 3.93 -4.69 -10.25
C PHE A 10 2.99 -3.77 -11.04
N PHE A 11 1.70 -3.78 -10.69
CA PHE A 11 0.70 -2.90 -11.29
C PHE A 11 1.02 -1.42 -11.06
N LEU A 12 1.30 -1.02 -9.81
CA LEU A 12 1.64 0.36 -9.48
C LEU A 12 2.97 0.80 -10.10
N LYS A 13 3.98 -0.07 -10.11
CA LYS A 13 5.26 0.16 -10.82
C LYS A 13 5.02 0.51 -12.28
N ARG A 14 4.13 -0.24 -12.96
CA ARG A 14 3.79 0.02 -14.35
C ARG A 14 3.17 1.40 -14.53
N LEU A 15 2.22 1.79 -13.67
CA LEU A 15 1.60 3.13 -13.71
C LEU A 15 2.62 4.25 -13.50
N ILE A 16 3.50 4.12 -12.50
CA ILE A 16 4.52 5.13 -12.18
C ILE A 16 5.52 5.26 -13.34
N ARG A 17 5.95 4.14 -13.94
CA ARG A 17 6.83 4.18 -15.12
C ARG A 17 6.19 4.83 -16.33
N ILE A 18 4.88 4.66 -16.52
CA ILE A 18 4.12 5.32 -17.60
C ILE A 18 4.03 6.84 -17.32
N ALA A 19 3.84 7.24 -16.07
CA ALA A 19 3.83 8.66 -15.71
C ALA A 19 5.18 9.36 -15.99
N GLY A 20 6.29 8.63 -15.89
CA GLY A 20 7.61 9.07 -16.38
C GLY A 20 8.27 10.19 -15.57
N LYS A 21 7.80 10.45 -14.34
CA LYS A 21 8.30 11.53 -13.47
C LYS A 21 9.31 11.08 -12.41
N VAL A 22 9.49 9.78 -12.24
CA VAL A 22 10.37 9.19 -11.21
C VAL A 22 11.45 8.37 -11.88
N ASP A 23 12.69 8.58 -11.45
CA ASP A 23 13.85 7.83 -11.96
C ASP A 23 13.66 6.32 -11.75
N PRO A 24 14.04 5.46 -12.71
CA PRO A 24 13.82 4.01 -12.61
C PRO A 24 14.38 3.39 -11.33
N GLU A 25 15.56 3.81 -10.89
CA GLU A 25 16.18 3.34 -9.64
C GLU A 25 15.34 3.69 -8.41
N LYS A 26 14.80 4.91 -8.36
CA LYS A 26 13.89 5.35 -7.30
C LYS A 26 12.54 4.63 -7.35
N VAL A 27 12.07 4.25 -8.55
CA VAL A 27 10.89 3.39 -8.68
C VAL A 27 11.14 2.02 -8.07
N GLU A 28 12.33 1.41 -8.28
CA GLU A 28 12.69 0.14 -7.64
C GLU A 28 12.72 0.27 -6.11
N ALA A 29 13.36 1.32 -5.58
CA ALA A 29 13.36 1.58 -4.15
C ALA A 29 11.95 1.79 -3.60
N PHE A 30 11.09 2.55 -4.30
CA PHE A 30 9.70 2.77 -3.90
C PHE A 30 8.91 1.47 -3.82
N VAL A 31 9.01 0.57 -4.81
CA VAL A 31 8.25 -0.69 -4.79
C VAL A 31 8.75 -1.61 -3.69
N GLU A 32 10.05 -1.59 -3.39
CA GLU A 32 10.62 -2.30 -2.25
C GLU A 32 10.00 -1.84 -0.93
N ARG A 33 9.98 -0.53 -0.69
CA ARG A 33 9.38 0.06 0.52
C ARG A 33 7.88 -0.19 0.60
N LEU A 34 7.17 -0.14 -0.53
CA LEU A 34 5.74 -0.44 -0.57
C LEU A 34 5.45 -1.90 -0.23
N MET A 35 6.25 -2.86 -0.69
CA MET A 35 6.06 -4.27 -0.33
C MET A 35 6.14 -4.49 1.17
N ILE A 36 7.14 -3.89 1.83
CA ILE A 36 7.33 -3.97 3.28
C ILE A 36 6.14 -3.32 4.00
N ALA A 37 5.78 -2.11 3.60
CA ALA A 37 4.67 -1.36 4.21
C ALA A 37 3.34 -2.12 4.14
N LEU A 38 3.00 -2.71 2.98
CA LEU A 38 1.79 -3.51 2.83
C LEU A 38 1.85 -4.82 3.63
N GLN A 39 3.01 -5.46 3.71
CA GLN A 39 3.17 -6.67 4.51
C GLN A 39 2.96 -6.40 6.00
N ASP A 40 3.55 -5.32 6.51
CA ASP A 40 3.37 -4.87 7.89
C ASP A 40 1.90 -4.57 8.16
N LYS A 41 1.26 -3.76 7.29
CA LYS A 41 -0.15 -3.40 7.40
C LYS A 41 -1.02 -4.65 7.46
N TYR A 42 -0.85 -5.61 6.56
CA TYR A 42 -1.74 -6.77 6.46
C TYR A 42 -1.50 -7.85 7.51
N ARG A 43 -0.42 -7.76 8.31
CA ARG A 43 -0.14 -8.71 9.39
C ARG A 43 -1.32 -8.74 10.38
N GLY A 44 -1.79 -9.96 10.70
CA GLY A 44 -2.96 -10.18 11.56
C GLY A 44 -4.32 -9.90 10.91
N HIS A 45 -4.35 -9.39 9.67
CA HIS A 45 -5.56 -8.98 8.95
C HIS A 45 -5.68 -9.70 7.61
N TRP A 46 -5.19 -10.94 7.49
CA TRP A 46 -5.27 -11.77 6.29
C TRP A 46 -6.00 -13.08 6.58
N TYR A 47 -7.19 -13.26 6.00
CA TYR A 47 -8.08 -14.39 6.33
C TYR A 47 -8.40 -15.19 5.06
N ALA A 48 -7.62 -16.23 4.77
CA ALA A 48 -7.75 -17.02 3.54
C ALA A 48 -9.15 -17.65 3.37
N ASP A 49 -9.72 -18.15 4.47
CA ASP A 49 -11.05 -18.78 4.48
C ASP A 49 -12.20 -17.78 4.41
N SER A 50 -11.91 -16.48 4.55
CA SER A 50 -12.92 -15.41 4.49
C SER A 50 -12.31 -14.15 3.87
N PRO A 51 -12.06 -14.14 2.54
CA PRO A 51 -11.28 -13.08 1.89
C PRO A 51 -11.82 -11.66 2.13
N SER A 52 -13.14 -11.48 2.18
CA SER A 52 -13.78 -10.19 2.44
C SER A 52 -13.54 -9.65 3.86
N LYS A 53 -13.22 -10.51 4.84
CA LYS A 53 -12.91 -10.07 6.20
C LYS A 53 -11.65 -9.20 6.17
N GLY A 54 -11.77 -7.97 6.67
CA GLY A 54 -10.66 -7.01 6.67
C GLY A 54 -10.36 -6.34 5.32
N GLN A 55 -11.18 -6.52 4.27
CA GLN A 55 -10.91 -5.93 2.95
C GLN A 55 -10.77 -4.40 3.00
N ALA A 56 -11.60 -3.72 3.79
CA ALA A 56 -11.59 -2.25 3.88
C ALA A 56 -10.30 -1.76 4.54
N PHE A 57 -9.80 -2.51 5.52
CA PHE A 57 -8.52 -2.22 6.16
C PHE A 57 -7.35 -2.42 5.19
N ARG A 58 -7.36 -3.49 4.39
CA ARG A 58 -6.30 -3.77 3.41
C ARG A 58 -6.35 -2.88 2.17
N CYS A 59 -7.49 -2.24 1.90
CA CYS A 59 -7.66 -1.39 0.73
C CYS A 59 -6.58 -0.30 0.63
N ILE A 60 -6.08 -0.08 -0.59
CA ILE A 60 -5.29 1.09 -0.97
C ILE A 60 -6.23 2.03 -1.71
N ARG A 61 -6.40 3.25 -1.22
CA ARG A 61 -7.43 4.15 -1.73
C ARG A 61 -6.95 5.58 -1.87
N ILE A 62 -7.19 6.12 -3.07
CA ILE A 62 -7.03 7.53 -3.42
C ILE A 62 -8.37 7.99 -3.97
N ASN A 63 -8.94 9.06 -3.42
CA ASN A 63 -10.14 9.69 -3.94
C ASN A 63 -10.23 11.18 -3.59
N SER A 64 -11.42 11.78 -3.74
CA SER A 64 -11.65 13.20 -3.48
C SER A 64 -11.44 13.67 -2.06
N SER A 65 -11.75 12.83 -1.07
CA SER A 65 -11.61 13.12 0.36
C SER A 65 -10.29 12.62 0.94
N GLN A 66 -9.75 11.54 0.38
CA GLN A 66 -8.47 10.95 0.75
C GLN A 66 -7.53 10.95 -0.45
N ARG A 67 -6.77 12.05 -0.61
CA ARG A 67 -5.84 12.20 -1.75
C ARG A 67 -4.54 11.43 -1.60
N VAL A 68 -4.26 10.95 -0.38
CA VAL A 68 -3.03 10.26 -0.02
C VAL A 68 -3.39 8.96 0.67
N ASP A 69 -2.89 7.85 0.14
CA ASP A 69 -2.89 6.58 0.86
C ASP A 69 -1.69 6.53 1.82
N PRO A 70 -1.88 6.15 3.10
CA PRO A 70 -0.79 6.13 4.08
C PRO A 70 0.38 5.23 3.70
N GLU A 71 0.15 4.07 3.08
CA GLU A 71 1.23 3.14 2.75
C GLU A 71 2.00 3.58 1.52
N LEU A 72 1.31 4.18 0.54
CA LEU A 72 1.97 4.84 -0.58
C LEU A 72 2.82 6.03 -0.11
N MET A 73 2.32 6.81 0.86
CA MET A 73 3.08 7.92 1.45
C MET A 73 4.30 7.42 2.24
N ARG A 74 4.14 6.38 3.06
CA ARG A 74 5.26 5.75 3.77
C ARG A 74 6.33 5.28 2.79
N ALA A 75 5.95 4.57 1.73
CA ALA A 75 6.89 4.12 0.70
C ALA A 75 7.61 5.27 -0.01
N CYS A 76 6.90 6.37 -0.31
CA CYS A 76 7.47 7.60 -0.86
C CYS A 76 8.53 8.23 0.06
N GLN A 77 8.22 8.37 1.35
CA GLN A 77 9.12 8.95 2.35
C GLN A 77 10.39 8.12 2.50
N GLU A 78 10.24 6.80 2.57
CA GLU A 78 11.38 5.88 2.75
C GLU A 78 12.25 5.72 1.49
N SER A 79 11.72 5.99 0.29
CA SER A 79 12.46 5.91 -0.98
C SER A 79 12.94 7.25 -1.53
N GLY A 80 12.57 8.37 -0.90
CA GLY A 80 12.89 9.72 -1.39
C GLY A 80 12.15 10.10 -2.68
N VAL A 81 10.98 9.49 -2.93
CA VAL A 81 10.09 9.80 -4.06
C VAL A 81 8.98 10.75 -3.60
N GLN A 82 8.73 11.82 -4.34
CA GLN A 82 7.61 12.70 -4.05
C GLN A 82 6.28 12.02 -4.44
N TYR A 83 5.30 12.07 -3.55
CA TYR A 83 3.99 11.44 -3.78
C TYR A 83 3.30 11.96 -5.06
N ALA A 84 3.46 13.26 -5.35
CA ALA A 84 2.88 13.89 -6.54
C ALA A 84 3.49 13.37 -7.86
N ASP A 85 4.72 12.84 -7.81
CA ASP A 85 5.43 12.32 -8.98
C ASP A 85 5.07 10.87 -9.29
N LEU A 86 4.38 10.16 -8.38
CA LEU A 86 3.84 8.82 -8.66
C LEU A 86 2.88 8.82 -9.86
N GLY A 87 2.25 9.96 -10.16
CA GLY A 87 1.35 10.11 -11.31
C GLY A 87 0.11 9.22 -11.27
N LEU A 88 -0.29 8.77 -10.08
CA LEU A 88 -1.46 7.91 -9.92
C LEU A 88 -2.77 8.66 -10.22
N PRO A 89 -3.82 7.94 -10.67
CA PRO A 89 -5.13 8.55 -10.89
C PRO A 89 -5.69 9.20 -9.63
N ARG A 90 -6.43 10.31 -9.81
CA ARG A 90 -7.10 11.04 -8.72
C ARG A 90 -8.11 10.21 -7.93
N GLU A 91 -8.65 9.17 -8.56
CA GLU A 91 -9.57 8.21 -7.97
C GLU A 91 -9.13 6.80 -8.36
N LEU A 92 -8.52 6.09 -7.41
CA LEU A 92 -8.00 4.73 -7.53
C LEU A 92 -8.37 3.97 -6.26
N THR A 93 -8.95 2.78 -6.42
CA THR A 93 -9.19 1.85 -5.33
C THR A 93 -8.64 0.49 -5.69
N LEU A 94 -7.77 -0.05 -4.84
CA LEU A 94 -7.27 -1.42 -4.94
C LEU A 94 -7.76 -2.21 -3.74
N TRP A 95 -8.41 -3.34 -4.01
CA TRP A 95 -8.72 -4.36 -3.01
C TRP A 95 -7.68 -5.48 -3.14
N VAL A 96 -7.04 -5.80 -2.03
CA VAL A 96 -5.93 -6.77 -1.97
C VAL A 96 -6.35 -7.87 -1.01
N ASP A 97 -6.98 -8.89 -1.57
CA ASP A 97 -7.70 -9.90 -0.81
C ASP A 97 -7.10 -11.30 -1.07
N PRO A 98 -7.22 -12.25 -0.14
CA PRO A 98 -6.79 -13.62 -0.37
C PRO A 98 -7.41 -14.19 -1.66
N GLY A 99 -6.54 -14.55 -2.62
CA GLY A 99 -6.98 -15.13 -3.88
C GLY A 99 -7.27 -14.14 -5.01
N GLU A 100 -7.36 -12.83 -4.74
CA GLU A 100 -7.70 -11.85 -5.78
C GLU A 100 -7.15 -10.44 -5.49
N VAL A 101 -6.76 -9.74 -6.55
CA VAL A 101 -6.49 -8.29 -6.53
C VAL A 101 -7.40 -7.61 -7.53
N VAL A 102 -8.21 -6.66 -7.07
CA VAL A 102 -9.20 -5.94 -7.88
C VAL A 102 -8.90 -4.44 -7.86
N CYS A 103 -9.07 -3.79 -9.00
CA CYS A 103 -8.89 -2.35 -9.16
C CYS A 103 -10.17 -1.67 -9.62
N ARG A 104 -10.33 -0.41 -9.23
CA ARG A 104 -11.33 0.50 -9.81
C ARG A 104 -10.72 1.88 -10.01
N TYR A 105 -10.88 2.42 -11.20
CA TYR A 105 -10.58 3.82 -11.51
C TYR A 105 -11.85 4.66 -11.47
N GLY A 106 -11.92 5.68 -10.61
CA GLY A 106 -13.12 6.50 -10.46
C GLY A 106 -14.22 5.82 -9.63
N GLU A 107 -14.94 6.60 -8.83
CA GLU A 107 -15.92 6.03 -7.87
C GLU A 107 -17.17 5.41 -8.52
N ARG A 108 -17.45 5.75 -9.79
CA ARG A 108 -18.64 5.32 -10.54
C ARG A 108 -18.36 4.31 -11.67
N ARG A 109 -17.10 3.93 -11.88
CA ARG A 109 -16.75 2.97 -12.94
C ARG A 109 -16.82 1.54 -12.40
N PRO A 110 -17.01 0.53 -13.27
CA PRO A 110 -16.88 -0.86 -12.86
C PRO A 110 -15.44 -1.14 -12.37
N ALA A 111 -15.33 -2.07 -11.43
CA ALA A 111 -14.06 -2.63 -11.04
C ALA A 111 -13.60 -3.70 -12.05
N PHE A 112 -12.31 -4.00 -12.07
CA PHE A 112 -11.70 -5.03 -12.91
C PHE A 112 -10.62 -5.79 -12.13
N THR A 113 -10.48 -7.08 -12.40
CA THR A 113 -9.48 -7.94 -11.75
C THR A 113 -8.09 -7.65 -12.34
N ILE A 114 -7.12 -7.35 -11.46
CA ILE A 114 -5.69 -7.26 -11.83
C ILE A 114 -5.07 -8.65 -11.85
N ALA A 115 -5.39 -9.48 -10.85
CA ALA A 115 -4.86 -10.82 -10.73
C ALA A 115 -5.82 -11.71 -9.93
N SER A 116 -5.99 -12.94 -10.39
CA SER A 116 -6.68 -14.00 -9.67
C SER A 116 -5.72 -15.17 -9.41
N PHE A 117 -5.83 -15.76 -8.22
CA PHE A 117 -4.97 -16.82 -7.72
C PHE A 117 -5.74 -18.09 -7.37
N SER A 118 -7.07 -18.10 -7.58
CA SER A 118 -7.91 -19.27 -7.42
C SER A 118 -7.88 -20.13 -8.69
N GLY A 119 -7.09 -21.20 -8.70
CA GLY A 119 -7.03 -22.17 -9.81
C GLY A 119 -5.73 -22.99 -9.86
N GLU A 120 -5.79 -24.16 -10.51
CA GLU A 120 -4.59 -24.93 -10.88
C GLU A 120 -3.80 -24.14 -11.92
N ARG A 121 -2.52 -23.88 -11.63
CA ARG A 121 -1.63 -23.10 -12.50
C ARG A 121 -0.87 -23.99 -13.45
N SER A 122 -0.65 -23.51 -14.66
CA SER A 122 0.27 -24.14 -15.62
C SER A 122 1.71 -24.14 -15.07
N THR A 123 2.53 -25.10 -15.48
CA THR A 123 3.92 -25.27 -14.99
C THR A 123 4.80 -24.03 -15.21
N ASN A 124 4.59 -23.31 -16.31
CA ASN A 124 5.32 -22.08 -16.64
C ASN A 124 4.93 -20.90 -15.74
N GLU A 125 3.63 -20.76 -15.41
CA GLU A 125 3.15 -19.74 -14.48
C GLU A 125 3.67 -19.98 -13.05
N ILE A 126 3.84 -21.25 -12.67
CA ILE A 126 4.41 -21.62 -11.37
C ILE A 126 5.85 -21.12 -11.25
N ASP A 127 6.70 -21.26 -12.29
CA ASP A 127 8.10 -20.83 -12.24
C ASP A 127 8.26 -19.30 -12.16
N ALA A 128 7.52 -18.56 -13.01
CA ALA A 128 7.51 -17.10 -12.97
C ALA A 128 7.02 -16.58 -11.60
N THR A 129 5.97 -17.21 -11.04
CA THR A 129 5.45 -16.84 -9.73
C THR A 129 6.46 -17.14 -8.62
N LYS A 130 7.16 -18.29 -8.68
CA LYS A 130 8.19 -18.64 -7.70
C LYS A 130 9.31 -17.60 -7.67
N LYS A 131 9.80 -17.18 -8.84
CA LYS A 131 10.83 -16.12 -8.94
C LYS A 131 10.39 -14.81 -8.29
N VAL A 132 9.17 -14.37 -8.57
CA VAL A 132 8.61 -13.15 -7.96
C VAL A 132 8.46 -13.31 -6.45
N ILE A 133 7.95 -14.45 -5.98
CA ILE A 133 7.83 -14.74 -4.54
C ILE A 133 9.20 -14.73 -3.86
N SER A 134 10.22 -15.36 -4.44
CA SER A 134 11.57 -15.40 -3.87
C SER A 134 12.21 -14.01 -3.82
N ALA A 135 12.00 -13.17 -4.83
CA ALA A 135 12.44 -11.78 -4.80
C ALA A 135 11.78 -11.00 -3.65
N VAL A 136 10.47 -11.19 -3.47
CA VAL A 136 9.72 -10.61 -2.34
C VAL A 136 10.27 -11.11 -1.00
N GLU A 137 10.55 -12.41 -0.87
CA GLU A 137 11.10 -12.99 0.36
C GLU A 137 12.48 -12.44 0.72
N ASN A 138 13.38 -12.29 -0.26
CA ASN A 138 14.70 -11.73 -0.03
C ASN A 138 14.62 -10.28 0.47
N ILE A 139 13.75 -9.46 -0.13
CA ILE A 139 13.50 -8.08 0.30
C ILE A 139 13.04 -8.06 1.76
N ILE A 140 12.09 -8.91 2.11
CA ILE A 140 11.52 -8.98 3.46
C ILE A 140 12.58 -9.44 4.48
N ALA A 141 13.34 -10.48 4.14
CA ALA A 141 14.37 -11.05 5.02
C ALA A 141 15.49 -10.04 5.30
N ASN A 142 15.90 -9.28 4.29
CA ASN A 142 16.97 -8.28 4.42
C ASN A 142 16.56 -7.06 5.26
N ASN A 143 15.27 -6.77 5.36
CA ASN A 143 14.76 -5.66 6.18
C ASN A 143 14.50 -6.06 7.65
N HIS A 144 14.32 -7.35 7.95
CA HIS A 144 14.27 -7.86 9.31
C HIS A 144 15.67 -8.20 9.85
N GLY A 145 16.54 -7.18 9.95
CA GLY A 145 17.70 -7.23 10.84
C GLY A 145 17.24 -7.16 12.28
N ILE A 146 16.87 -8.29 12.88
CA ILE A 146 16.63 -8.40 14.33
C ILE A 146 18.01 -8.39 15.02
N PRO A 147 18.31 -7.44 15.93
CA PRO A 147 19.36 -7.66 16.92
C PRO A 147 18.82 -8.68 17.92
N SER A 148 19.17 -9.95 17.73
CA SER A 148 19.06 -10.95 18.78
C SER A 148 20.05 -10.58 19.88
N SER A 149 19.63 -9.79 20.84
CA SER A 149 20.38 -9.61 22.09
C SER A 149 19.86 -10.62 23.10
N GLU A 150 20.52 -11.78 23.16
CA GLU A 150 20.59 -12.53 24.41
C GLU A 150 21.41 -11.72 25.42
N GLY A 151 20.94 -11.67 26.66
CA GLY A 151 21.62 -10.98 27.75
C GLY A 151 20.84 -11.16 29.05
N GLY A 152 21.15 -12.25 29.75
CA GLY A 152 20.49 -12.61 31.01
C GLY A 152 20.97 -11.81 32.22
N GLY A 153 20.10 -11.81 33.24
CA GLY A 153 20.49 -11.89 34.65
C GLY A 153 20.87 -10.60 35.39
N GLY A 154 20.10 -10.28 36.44
CA GLY A 154 20.58 -9.44 37.55
C GLY A 154 19.55 -8.44 38.06
N GLY A 155 18.77 -8.85 39.08
CA GLY A 155 17.80 -7.97 39.73
C GLY A 155 18.45 -6.98 40.70
N GLN A 156 17.84 -5.80 40.85
CA GLN A 156 17.73 -5.17 42.16
C GLN A 156 16.58 -4.17 42.18
N ARG A 157 15.64 -4.38 43.12
CA ARG A 157 14.61 -3.43 43.50
C ARG A 157 15.25 -2.18 44.09
N ARG A 158 14.70 -1.00 43.79
CA ARG A 158 14.59 0.13 44.74
C ARG A 158 13.44 1.05 44.32
N SER A 159 12.89 1.68 45.35
CA SER A 159 11.53 2.18 45.55
C SER A 159 11.25 3.60 45.03
N VAL A 160 9.95 3.83 44.87
CA VAL A 160 9.14 5.05 44.60
C VAL A 160 9.67 6.36 45.26
N PRO A 161 9.26 7.55 44.76
CA PRO A 161 8.11 8.19 45.39
C PRO A 161 7.09 8.88 44.45
N THR A 162 5.89 8.96 45.01
CA THR A 162 4.59 9.46 44.57
C THR A 162 4.56 10.95 44.23
N TYR A 163 3.77 11.37 43.23
CA TYR A 163 3.00 12.62 43.33
C TYR A 163 1.72 12.62 42.47
N THR A 164 0.78 13.44 42.90
CA THR A 164 -0.67 13.41 42.69
C THR A 164 -1.20 14.04 41.40
N ARG A 165 -2.27 13.42 40.86
CA ARG A 165 -3.55 14.01 40.38
C ARG A 165 -3.56 15.47 39.86
N ARG A 166 -3.92 15.67 38.58
CA ARG A 166 -5.16 16.41 38.23
C ARG A 166 -5.56 16.31 36.75
N SER A 167 -6.87 16.15 36.58
CA SER A 167 -7.65 16.31 35.37
C SER A 167 -7.96 17.78 35.11
N SER A 168 -8.01 18.17 33.84
CA SER A 168 -8.83 19.30 33.37
C SER A 168 -9.22 19.09 31.91
N GLN A 169 -10.53 19.00 31.69
CA GLN A 169 -11.25 19.14 30.43
C GLN A 169 -11.10 20.55 29.84
N LEU A 170 -11.41 20.73 28.55
CA LEU A 170 -12.12 21.87 27.91
C LEU A 170 -12.02 21.67 26.36
N THR A 171 -13.08 21.18 25.69
CA THR A 171 -14.13 21.90 24.92
C THR A 171 -13.71 22.50 23.57
N ASN A 172 -14.35 21.96 22.51
CA ASN A 172 -14.96 22.56 21.30
C ASN A 172 -14.33 23.78 20.60
N ILE A 173 -14.35 23.78 19.25
CA ILE A 173 -15.17 24.70 18.40
C ILE A 173 -14.98 24.42 16.89
N CYS A 174 -16.08 24.61 16.17
CA CYS A 174 -16.36 24.43 14.73
C CYS A 174 -15.77 25.55 13.83
N THR A 175 -15.42 25.18 12.57
CA THR A 175 -15.54 25.86 11.23
C THR A 175 -15.43 27.40 11.06
N PRO A 176 -15.00 27.95 9.87
CA PRO A 176 -15.66 27.73 8.57
C PRO A 176 -14.83 27.82 7.25
N ALA A 177 -15.57 27.63 6.17
CA ALA A 177 -15.28 27.46 4.75
C ALA A 177 -14.37 28.49 4.04
N ARG A 178 -13.76 28.06 2.91
CA ARG A 178 -13.49 28.95 1.76
C ARG A 178 -13.49 28.19 0.41
N GLN A 179 -13.97 28.91 -0.59
CA GLN A 179 -14.45 28.52 -1.91
C GLN A 179 -13.37 28.72 -3.01
N ARG A 180 -13.64 28.17 -4.22
CA ARG A 180 -12.99 28.36 -5.56
C ARG A 180 -11.97 27.27 -5.95
N GLN A 181 -11.84 26.80 -7.19
CA GLN A 181 -12.38 27.18 -8.51
C GLN A 181 -12.28 25.94 -9.44
N SER A 182 -13.20 25.82 -10.39
CA SER A 182 -13.29 24.74 -11.37
C SER A 182 -12.30 24.93 -12.53
N PHE A 183 -11.44 23.94 -12.79
CA PHE A 183 -10.75 23.78 -14.07
C PHE A 183 -11.41 22.64 -14.84
N SER A 184 -12.17 23.01 -15.87
CA SER A 184 -12.71 22.12 -16.89
C SER A 184 -11.71 22.01 -18.04
N GLY A 185 -11.13 20.82 -18.22
CA GLY A 185 -10.44 20.42 -19.44
C GLY A 185 -10.62 18.90 -19.60
N PRO A 186 -11.00 18.40 -20.78
CA PRO A 186 -11.23 16.98 -20.99
C PRO A 186 -9.90 16.22 -20.89
N ILE A 187 -9.81 15.28 -19.95
CA ILE A 187 -8.73 14.28 -19.96
C ILE A 187 -9.16 13.24 -20.99
N ASP A 188 -8.42 13.22 -22.08
CA ASP A 188 -8.62 12.39 -23.25
C ASP A 188 -8.67 10.89 -22.87
N THR A 189 -9.86 10.30 -22.99
CA THR A 189 -10.19 8.94 -22.57
C THR A 189 -9.59 7.86 -23.46
N GLU A 190 -8.99 8.24 -24.60
CA GLU A 190 -8.44 7.30 -25.58
C GLU A 190 -7.12 6.64 -25.14
N SER A 191 -6.41 7.23 -24.16
CA SER A 191 -5.12 6.71 -23.69
C SER A 191 -5.25 5.55 -22.68
N VAL A 192 -6.44 5.33 -22.09
CA VAL A 192 -6.64 4.32 -21.02
C VAL A 192 -7.06 2.96 -21.59
N VAL A 193 -7.65 2.92 -22.79
CA VAL A 193 -8.13 1.67 -23.42
C VAL A 193 -6.97 0.81 -23.98
N LYS A 194 -5.79 1.39 -24.22
CA LYS A 194 -4.61 0.64 -24.69
C LYS A 194 -3.86 -0.16 -23.61
N LEU A 195 -4.32 -0.13 -22.36
CA LEU A 195 -3.64 -0.80 -21.23
C LEU A 195 -3.88 -2.32 -21.14
N ASN A 196 -4.76 -2.90 -21.97
CA ASN A 196 -5.17 -4.32 -21.87
C ASN A 196 -4.70 -5.21 -23.05
N SER A 197 -3.72 -4.81 -23.86
CA SER A 197 -3.33 -5.60 -25.05
C SER A 197 -1.84 -5.88 -25.24
N LEU A 198 -1.00 -5.79 -24.20
CA LEU A 198 0.38 -6.29 -24.22
C LEU A 198 0.80 -6.88 -22.88
#